data_AF-A0A2D9CBP2-F1
#
_entry.id   AF-A0A2D9CBP2-F1
#
_cell.length_a   1.000
_cell.length_b   1.000
_cell.length_c   1.000
_cell.angle_alpha   90.00
_cell.angle_beta   90.00
_cell.angle_gamma   90.00
#
_symmetry.space_group_name_H-M   'P 1'
#
loop_
_entity.id
_entity.type
_entity.pdbx_description
1 polymer ?
#
loop_
_entity_poly.entity_id
_entity_poly.type
_entity_poly.pdbx_seq_one_letter_code
_entity_poly.pdbx_strand_id
1 'polypeptide(L)'
;MAITTETINDIIDARSMGDWSVVQVRSATVTIEDGVQTSRSFHRHVIMPDADLSTEDVDVAALCESIFTDEVKAAYAAAQED
;
A
#
# COMPACT_ATOMS: atom_id res chain seq x y z
N MET A 1 -9.54 -21.73 -24.15
CA MET A 1 -9.82 -20.48 -23.45
C MET A 1 -9.21 -20.61 -22.06
N ALA A 2 -8.01 -20.05 -21.88
CA ALA A 2 -7.37 -19.97 -20.58
C ALA A 2 -7.45 -18.51 -20.13
N ILE A 3 -8.24 -18.25 -19.09
CA ILE A 3 -8.31 -16.95 -18.43
C ILE A 3 -7.56 -17.08 -17.12
N THR A 4 -6.54 -16.26 -16.93
CA THR A 4 -5.81 -16.13 -15.67
C THR A 4 -6.04 -14.74 -15.12
N THR A 5 -6.36 -14.65 -13.84
CA THR A 5 -6.46 -13.39 -13.11
C THR A 5 -5.44 -13.41 -12.00
N GLU A 6 -4.60 -12.38 -11.94
CA GLU A 6 -3.58 -12.21 -10.92
C GLU A 6 -3.71 -10.83 -10.29
N THR A 7 -3.50 -10.77 -8.97
CA THR A 7 -3.43 -9.50 -8.23
C THR A 7 -2.00 -9.31 -7.76
N ILE A 8 -1.43 -8.16 -8.07
CA ILE A 8 -0.07 -7.77 -7.68
C ILE A 8 -0.08 -6.42 -6.99
N ASN A 9 0.81 -6.22 -6.01
CA ASN A 9 1.13 -4.89 -5.52
C ASN A 9 2.01 -4.19 -6.55
N ASP A 10 1.41 -3.28 -7.31
CA ASP A 10 2.03 -2.63 -8.46
C ASP A 10 2.91 -1.43 -8.03
N ILE A 11 2.50 -0.71 -6.99
CA ILE A 11 3.31 0.36 -6.38
C ILE A 11 3.06 0.37 -4.86
N ILE A 12 4.14 0.53 -4.10
CA ILE A 12 4.11 0.85 -2.66
C ILE A 12 4.98 2.11 -2.49
N ASP A 13 4.37 3.23 -2.07
CA ASP A 13 5.01 4.55 -2.05
C ASP A 13 4.83 5.25 -0.71
N ALA A 14 5.88 5.90 -0.21
CA ALA A 14 5.86 6.71 1.00
C ALA A 14 5.50 8.17 0.66
N ARG A 15 4.40 8.68 1.20
CA ARG A 15 3.95 10.05 1.01
C ARG A 15 4.21 10.86 2.27
N SER A 16 5.03 11.90 2.17
CA SER A 16 5.23 12.86 3.27
C SER A 16 3.99 13.73 3.45
N MET A 17 3.58 13.91 4.72
CA MET A 17 2.48 14.77 5.17
C MET A 17 3.02 15.97 5.98
N GLY A 18 4.31 16.29 5.84
CA GLY A 18 5.03 17.23 6.70
C GLY A 18 5.89 16.46 7.69
N ASP A 19 5.59 16.56 8.98
CA ASP A 19 6.37 15.97 10.08
C ASP A 19 6.20 14.44 10.21
N TRP A 20 5.26 13.86 9.48
CA TRP A 20 5.00 12.42 9.42
C TRP A 20 4.73 11.98 7.98
N SER A 21 4.58 10.67 7.75
CA SER A 21 4.38 10.08 6.43
C SER A 21 3.29 9.02 6.45
N VAL A 22 2.65 8.78 5.30
CA VAL A 22 1.73 7.66 5.06
C VAL A 22 2.29 6.75 3.99
N VAL A 23 1.83 5.51 3.94
CA VAL A 23 2.14 4.60 2.83
C VAL A 23 0.91 4.48 1.94
N GLN A 24 1.10 4.73 0.64
CA GLN A 24 0.08 4.49 -0.38
C GLN A 24 0.41 3.21 -1.14
N VAL A 25 -0.54 2.28 -1.17
CA VAL A 25 -0.43 1.03 -1.91
C VAL A 25 -1.36 1.09 -3.12
N ARG A 26 -0.86 0.66 -4.28
CA ARG A 26 -1.66 0.42 -5.49
C ARG A 26 -1.57 -1.04 -5.87
N SER A 27 -2.66 -1.77 -5.71
CA SER A 27 -2.79 -3.14 -6.20
C SER A 27 -3.38 -3.13 -7.61
N ALA A 28 -2.81 -3.91 -8.52
CA ALA A 28 -3.30 -4.09 -9.87
C ALA A 28 -3.86 -5.51 -10.03
N THR A 29 -5.09 -5.62 -10.53
CA THR A 29 -5.66 -6.88 -10.97
C THR A 29 -5.49 -6.97 -12.49
N VAL A 30 -4.75 -7.97 -12.94
CA VAL A 30 -4.43 -8.20 -14.35
C VAL A 30 -5.17 -9.45 -14.81
N THR A 31 -5.97 -9.32 -15.88
CA THR A 31 -6.62 -10.47 -16.53
C THR A 31 -5.94 -10.74 -17.86
N ILE A 32 -5.47 -11.98 -18.03
CA ILE A 32 -4.79 -12.48 -19.22
C ILE A 32 -5.69 -13.54 -19.85
N GLU A 33 -6.02 -13.36 -21.13
CA GLU A 33 -6.76 -14.32 -21.93
C GLU A 33 -5.88 -14.80 -23.10
N ASP A 34 -5.66 -16.12 -23.18
CA ASP A 34 -4.85 -16.76 -24.21
C ASP A 34 -3.45 -16.11 -24.39
N GLY A 35 -2.84 -15.71 -23.28
CA GLY A 35 -1.50 -15.14 -23.22
C GLY A 35 -1.42 -13.63 -23.52
N VAL A 36 -2.54 -12.98 -23.80
CA VAL A 36 -2.61 -11.53 -24.01
C VAL A 36 -3.27 -10.86 -22.81
N GLN A 37 -2.66 -9.79 -22.32
CA GLN A 37 -3.28 -8.97 -21.29
C GLN A 37 -4.50 -8.25 -21.86
N THR A 38 -5.69 -8.58 -21.35
CA THR A 38 -6.96 -8.02 -21.84
C THR A 38 -7.39 -6.84 -21.00
N SER A 39 -7.19 -6.90 -19.68
CA SER A 39 -7.57 -5.81 -18.78
C SER A 39 -6.59 -5.63 -17.63
N ARG A 40 -6.61 -4.41 -17.08
CA ARG A 40 -5.88 -4.03 -15.87
C ARG A 40 -6.71 -3.04 -15.08
N SER A 41 -7.14 -3.43 -13.87
CA SER A 41 -7.81 -2.54 -12.92
C SER A 41 -6.87 -2.22 -11.76
N PHE A 42 -7.10 -1.07 -11.12
CA PHE A 42 -6.27 -0.58 -10.02
C PHE A 42 -7.13 -0.28 -8.81
N HIS A 43 -6.73 -0.77 -7.65
CA HIS A 43 -7.23 -0.36 -6.35
C HIS A 43 -6.14 0.41 -5.61
N ARG A 44 -6.52 1.42 -4.82
CA ARG A 44 -5.57 2.15 -3.97
C ARG A 44 -6.12 2.24 -2.56
N HIS A 45 -5.27 1.98 -1.59
CA HIS A 45 -5.52 2.28 -0.18
C HIS A 45 -4.33 3.03 0.41
N VAL A 46 -4.58 3.68 1.55
CA VAL A 46 -3.59 4.43 2.30
C VAL A 46 -3.51 3.79 3.68
N ILE A 47 -2.29 3.58 4.14
CA ILE A 47 -1.96 3.02 5.44
C ILE A 47 -1.41 4.17 6.29
N MET A 48 -2.01 4.35 7.46
CA MET A 48 -1.63 5.38 8.44
C MET A 48 -0.55 4.83 9.39
N PRO A 49 0.27 5.69 10.04
CA PRO A 49 1.34 5.24 10.94
C PRO A 49 0.89 4.39 12.13
N ASP A 50 -0.36 4.52 12.54
CA ASP A 50 -0.99 3.81 13.66
C ASP A 50 -1.82 2.59 13.20
N ALA A 51 -1.87 2.31 11.90
CA ALA A 51 -2.66 1.21 11.36
C ALA A 51 -2.14 -0.17 11.80
N ASP A 52 -3.06 -1.12 11.95
CA ASP A 52 -2.72 -2.54 12.10
C ASP A 52 -2.30 -3.14 10.76
N LEU A 53 -1.07 -3.64 10.70
CA LEU A 53 -0.48 -4.23 9.48
C LEU A 53 -0.74 -5.73 9.37
N SER A 54 -1.45 -6.35 10.33
CA SER A 54 -1.67 -7.79 10.38
C SER A 54 -2.43 -8.37 9.16
N THR A 55 -3.17 -7.52 8.46
CA THR A 55 -3.97 -7.88 7.28
C THR A 55 -3.31 -7.50 5.95
N GLU A 56 -2.16 -6.84 5.98
CA GLU A 56 -1.44 -6.40 4.78
C GLU A 56 -0.52 -7.50 4.24
N ASP A 57 -0.19 -7.42 2.95
CA ASP A 57 0.79 -8.32 2.34
C ASP A 57 2.18 -8.13 2.96
N VAL A 58 2.99 -9.20 2.96
CA VAL A 58 4.31 -9.21 3.62
C VAL A 58 5.25 -8.10 3.12
N ASP A 59 5.20 -7.77 1.82
CA ASP A 59 6.00 -6.71 1.22
C ASP A 59 5.54 -5.31 1.65
N VAL A 60 4.23 -5.10 1.71
CA VAL A 60 3.60 -3.87 2.21
C VAL A 60 3.94 -3.67 3.69
N ALA A 61 3.73 -4.70 4.51
CA ALA A 61 4.02 -4.67 5.95
C ALA A 61 5.49 -4.34 6.22
N ALA A 62 6.42 -4.99 5.50
CA ALA A 62 7.86 -4.73 5.65
C ALA A 62 8.25 -3.28 5.31
N LEU A 63 7.65 -2.70 4.26
CA LEU A 63 7.88 -1.29 3.92
C LEU A 63 7.26 -0.35 4.97
N CYS A 64 6.03 -0.62 5.40
CA CYS A 64 5.37 0.14 6.46
C CYS A 64 6.18 0.14 7.76
N GLU A 65 6.74 -0.99 8.19
CA GLU A 65 7.61 -1.07 9.37
C GLU A 65 8.88 -0.23 9.22
N SER A 66 9.45 -0.15 8.01
CA SER A 66 10.63 0.68 7.74
C SER A 66 10.34 2.19 7.73
N ILE A 67 9.11 2.58 7.36
CA ILE A 67 8.69 3.97 7.17
C ILE A 67 8.08 4.54 8.45
N PHE A 68 7.25 3.76 9.14
CA PHE A 68 6.56 4.15 10.38
C PHE A 68 7.47 3.97 11.59
N THR A 69 8.56 4.73 11.61
CA THR A 69 9.44 4.84 12.76
C THR A 69 8.71 5.44 13.96
N ASP A 70 9.27 5.26 15.16
CA ASP A 70 8.69 5.82 16.39
C ASP A 70 8.52 7.36 16.31
N GLU A 71 9.43 8.04 15.62
CA GLU A 71 9.37 9.49 15.37
C GLU A 71 8.16 9.86 14.49
N VAL A 72 7.94 9.13 13.40
CA VAL A 72 6.80 9.34 12.50
C VAL A 72 5.48 9.08 13.21
N LYS A 73 5.41 8.03 14.04
CA LYS A 73 4.21 7.72 14.84
C LYS A 73 3.93 8.79 15.88
N ALA A 74 4.96 9.30 16.56
CA ALA A 74 4.81 10.39 17.52
C ALA A 74 4.34 11.69 16.86
N ALA A 75 4.92 12.06 15.70
CA ALA A 75 4.52 13.23 14.94
C ALA A 75 3.08 13.12 14.42
N TYR A 76 2.67 11.93 13.97
CA TYR A 76 1.28 11.68 13.58
C TYR A 76 0.32 11.82 14.75
N ALA A 77 0.63 11.23 15.91
CA ALA A 77 -0.20 11.34 17.11
C ALA A 77 -0.36 12.80 17.55
N ALA A 78 0.73 13.59 17.55
CA ALA A 78 0.67 15.02 17.85
C ALA A 78 -0.24 15.78 16.87
N ALA A 79 -0.20 15.43 15.58
CA ALA A 79 -1.05 16.03 14.56
C ALA A 79 -2.55 15.66 14.68
N GLN A 80 -2.93 14.67 15.51
CA GLN A 80 -4.33 14.33 15.79
C GLN A 80 -4.90 15.06 17.02
N GLU A 81 -4.06 15.70 17.84
CA GLU A 81 -4.49 16.39 19.07
C GLU A 81 -4.78 17.90 18.86
N ASP A 82 -4.43 18.45 17.70
CA ASP A 82 -4.79 19.81 17.23
C ASP A 82 -6.14 19.85 16.49
#